data_AF-A0A8D8C6H9-F1
#
_entry.id   AF-A0A8D8C6H9-F1
#
_cell.length_a   1.000
_cell.length_b   1.000
_cell.length_c   1.000
_cell.angle_alpha   90.00
_cell.angle_beta   90.00
_cell.angle_gamma   90.00
#
_symmetry.space_group_name_H-M   'P 1'
#
loop_
_entity.id
_entity.type
_entity.pdbx_description
1 polymer ?
#
loop_
_entity_poly.entity_id
_entity_poly.type
_entity_poly.pdbx_seq_one_letter_code
_entity_poly.pdbx_strand_id
1 'polypeptide(L)'
;MSHGQRTACSATDWLMAAAGPSGSSSENRSVPFCNCEYPAVTRSRHTAKKVERCRCGEDTSTRLDWVWDGEEAHPDTRITNGTELVFHPVYSQGTAVIRGTQPLQQGRHHYWEIKVLSTLAGTDIMLGIGTDKIDLLAHRFKFASVLGQDDQSWGYSYRGLTQHNGQLRYYGKKFSQGRIIGIYVDMFRGVLEFYLNRRSQGRAYANLPRDAAVRVYPMVCSTSAKSS
;
A
#
# COMPACT_ATOMS: atom_id res chain seq x y z
N MET A 1 -62.76 -27.06 15.53
CA MET A 1 -62.40 -25.66 15.87
C MET A 1 -60.95 -25.66 16.30
N SER A 2 -59.96 -25.03 15.69
CA SER A 2 -59.68 -24.47 14.37
C SER A 2 -58.15 -24.50 14.28
N HIS A 3 -57.60 -24.95 13.16
CA HIS A 3 -56.17 -24.89 12.86
C HIS A 3 -55.69 -23.44 12.74
N GLY A 4 -54.54 -23.11 13.33
CA GLY A 4 -53.81 -21.86 13.09
C GLY A 4 -52.67 -22.09 12.11
N GLN A 5 -52.84 -21.61 10.89
CA GLN A 5 -51.93 -21.71 9.76
C GLN A 5 -50.65 -20.88 9.91
N ARG A 6 -49.58 -21.42 9.31
CA ARG A 6 -48.37 -20.69 8.90
C ARG A 6 -48.74 -19.57 7.93
N THR A 7 -48.12 -18.40 8.08
CA THR A 7 -48.01 -17.41 7.00
C THR A 7 -46.57 -16.96 6.88
N ALA A 8 -45.96 -17.36 5.75
CA ALA A 8 -44.78 -16.73 5.19
C ALA A 8 -45.19 -15.36 4.63
N CYS A 9 -44.35 -14.33 4.83
CA CYS A 9 -44.53 -13.06 4.14
C CYS A 9 -43.50 -12.92 3.02
N SER A 10 -44.04 -12.65 1.85
CA SER A 10 -43.43 -12.56 0.53
C SER A 10 -42.44 -11.41 0.41
N ALA A 11 -41.38 -11.62 -0.37
CA ALA A 11 -40.61 -10.55 -0.99
C ALA A 11 -41.44 -9.88 -2.10
N THR A 12 -41.44 -8.54 -2.15
CA THR A 12 -41.37 -7.74 -3.39
C THR A 12 -41.24 -6.25 -3.06
N ASP A 13 -40.47 -5.57 -3.92
CA ASP A 13 -40.52 -4.15 -4.26
C ASP A 13 -40.13 -3.09 -3.23
N TRP A 14 -38.86 -2.66 -3.30
CA TRP A 14 -38.52 -1.23 -3.29
C TRP A 14 -37.34 -0.95 -4.23
N LEU A 15 -37.68 -0.62 -5.48
CA LEU A 15 -36.79 0.00 -6.46
C LEU A 15 -37.38 1.38 -6.74
N MET A 16 -36.70 2.44 -6.30
CA MET A 16 -36.48 3.72 -6.99
C MET A 16 -36.26 4.89 -6.02
N ALA A 17 -35.07 5.49 -6.19
CA ALA A 17 -34.73 6.90 -6.06
C ALA A 17 -34.74 7.59 -4.68
N ALA A 18 -33.52 7.85 -4.19
CA ALA A 18 -33.15 9.22 -3.82
C ALA A 18 -31.71 9.48 -4.27
N ALA A 19 -31.56 10.25 -5.34
CA ALA A 19 -30.29 10.82 -5.76
C ALA A 19 -29.81 11.80 -4.67
N GLY A 20 -28.83 11.38 -3.89
CA GLY A 20 -28.10 12.26 -2.98
C GLY A 20 -27.23 13.25 -3.77
N PRO A 21 -26.91 14.42 -3.19
CA PRO A 21 -26.26 15.51 -3.90
C PRO A 21 -24.88 15.06 -4.41
N SER A 22 -24.57 15.48 -5.64
CA SER A 22 -23.27 15.29 -6.29
C SER A 22 -22.18 16.03 -5.52
N GLY A 23 -21.63 15.37 -4.50
CA GLY A 23 -20.41 15.79 -3.83
C GLY A 23 -19.24 15.76 -4.79
N SER A 24 -18.53 16.89 -4.89
CA SER A 24 -17.31 17.02 -5.68
C SER A 24 -16.31 15.92 -5.32
N SER A 25 -15.68 15.32 -6.33
CA SER A 25 -14.72 14.20 -6.23
C SER A 25 -13.41 14.49 -5.43
N SER A 26 -13.37 15.59 -4.67
CA SER A 26 -12.24 16.06 -3.88
C SER A 26 -12.20 15.54 -2.44
N GLU A 27 -13.32 15.07 -1.87
CA GLU A 27 -13.39 14.72 -0.43
C GLU A 27 -12.65 13.43 -0.02
N ASN A 28 -12.30 12.57 -0.98
CA ASN A 28 -11.69 11.27 -0.67
C ASN A 28 -10.15 11.21 -0.82
N ARG A 29 -9.48 12.38 -0.95
CA ARG A 29 -8.01 12.46 -0.98
C ARG A 29 -7.49 13.08 0.30
N SER A 30 -6.59 12.37 0.98
CA SER A 30 -5.83 12.90 2.12
C SER A 30 -5.04 14.15 1.71
N VAL A 31 -4.78 15.09 2.62
CA VAL A 31 -3.87 16.21 2.36
C VAL A 31 -2.40 15.74 2.36
N PRO A 32 -1.48 16.40 1.63
CA PRO A 32 -0.05 16.15 1.77
C PRO A 32 0.43 16.31 3.23
N PHE A 33 1.51 15.64 3.59
CA PHE A 33 2.11 15.75 4.91
C PHE A 33 2.68 17.17 5.17
N CYS A 34 3.23 17.80 4.13
CA CYS A 34 3.81 19.13 4.18
C CYS A 34 3.64 19.85 2.83
N ASN A 35 3.96 21.15 2.79
CA ASN A 35 3.78 22.01 1.61
C ASN A 35 5.00 22.02 0.67
N CYS A 36 5.78 20.94 0.61
CA CYS A 36 6.89 20.85 -0.33
C CYS A 36 6.40 20.94 -1.77
N GLU A 37 7.15 21.65 -2.60
CA GLU A 37 7.01 21.58 -4.05
C GLU A 37 7.68 20.31 -4.57
N TYR A 38 6.96 19.55 -5.38
CA TYR A 38 7.50 18.39 -6.08
C TYR A 38 7.62 18.74 -7.57
N PRO A 39 8.68 18.29 -8.26
CA PRO A 39 8.80 18.53 -9.70
C PRO A 39 7.58 17.93 -10.41
N ALA A 40 6.77 18.78 -11.05
CA ALA A 40 5.71 18.29 -11.91
C ALA A 40 6.33 17.62 -13.14
N VAL A 41 5.79 16.48 -13.56
CA VAL A 41 6.21 15.76 -14.79
C VAL A 41 6.05 16.65 -16.03
N THR A 42 5.31 17.75 -15.94
CA THR A 42 5.05 18.70 -17.03
C THR A 42 5.00 20.15 -16.53
N ARG A 43 6.10 20.91 -16.65
CA ARG A 43 6.10 22.30 -17.20
C ARG A 43 7.48 22.98 -17.22
N SER A 44 7.78 23.50 -18.41
CA SER A 44 8.57 24.69 -18.79
C SER A 44 10.01 24.86 -18.29
N ARG A 45 10.93 24.94 -19.26
CA ARG A 45 12.38 25.20 -19.18
C ARG A 45 12.79 26.59 -18.64
N HIS A 46 11.89 27.39 -18.06
CA HIS A 46 12.16 28.83 -17.86
C HIS A 46 12.43 29.31 -16.43
N THR A 47 12.47 28.44 -15.42
CA THR A 47 13.08 28.79 -14.13
C THR A 47 13.67 27.54 -13.50
N ALA A 48 14.98 27.34 -13.65
CA ALA A 48 15.74 26.32 -12.96
C ALA A 48 15.92 26.70 -11.47
N LYS A 49 14.81 26.83 -10.72
CA LYS A 49 14.93 26.69 -9.27
C LYS A 49 15.34 25.24 -9.04
N LYS A 50 16.51 25.05 -8.41
CA LYS A 50 16.95 23.75 -7.91
C LYS A 50 15.89 23.30 -6.92
N VAL A 51 14.94 22.47 -7.38
CA VAL A 51 13.92 21.90 -6.51
C VAL A 51 14.66 20.95 -5.58
N GLU A 52 14.98 21.43 -4.38
CA GLU A 52 15.59 20.59 -3.38
C GLU A 52 14.61 19.46 -3.03
N ARG A 53 15.15 18.25 -2.89
CA ARG A 53 14.35 17.09 -2.52
C ARG A 53 13.65 17.37 -1.19
N CYS A 54 12.34 17.23 -1.16
CA CYS A 54 11.57 17.39 0.06
C CYS A 54 12.00 16.35 1.12
N ARG A 55 12.47 16.81 2.29
CA ARG A 55 12.87 15.95 3.42
C ARG A 55 11.94 16.00 4.64
N CYS A 56 10.78 16.67 4.52
CA CYS A 56 9.83 16.75 5.64
C CYS A 56 9.41 15.35 6.12
N GLY A 57 9.39 15.15 7.45
CA GLY A 57 8.99 13.89 8.08
C GLY A 57 10.04 12.77 8.05
N GLU A 58 11.26 13.02 7.54
CA GLU A 58 12.38 12.06 7.54
C GLU A 58 13.27 12.17 8.80
N ASP A 59 12.86 12.98 9.78
CA ASP A 59 13.61 13.33 10.98
C ASP A 59 13.36 12.41 12.19
N THR A 60 12.52 11.39 12.04
CA THR A 60 11.99 10.59 13.16
C THR A 60 12.97 9.56 13.72
N SER A 61 13.84 8.97 12.90
CA SER A 61 14.82 7.95 13.32
C SER A 61 15.91 7.79 12.27
N THR A 62 17.16 7.64 12.72
CA THR A 62 18.31 7.25 11.87
C THR A 62 18.59 5.74 11.93
N ARG A 63 17.93 5.02 12.83
CA ARG A 63 18.09 3.57 12.98
C ARG A 63 17.16 2.85 12.00
N LEU A 64 17.75 1.97 11.21
CA LEU A 64 17.07 1.06 10.30
C LEU A 64 17.40 -0.37 10.70
N ASP A 65 16.38 -1.16 11.05
CA ASP A 65 16.58 -2.59 11.34
C ASP A 65 16.72 -3.42 10.05
N TRP A 66 16.32 -2.86 8.91
CA TRP A 66 16.44 -3.44 7.57
C TRP A 66 16.43 -2.34 6.49
N VAL A 67 16.84 -2.70 5.28
CA VAL A 67 16.81 -1.87 4.06
C VAL A 67 16.14 -2.66 2.93
N TRP A 68 15.81 -2.01 1.82
CA TRP A 68 15.31 -2.73 0.64
C TRP A 68 16.39 -3.66 0.09
N ASP A 69 15.99 -4.89 -0.23
CA ASP A 69 16.90 -5.92 -0.71
C ASP A 69 17.28 -5.66 -2.17
N GLY A 70 18.51 -5.17 -2.37
CA GLY A 70 19.08 -4.90 -3.69
C GLY A 70 19.61 -6.14 -4.42
N GLU A 71 19.87 -7.24 -3.70
CA GLU A 71 20.43 -8.46 -4.28
C GLU A 71 19.32 -9.34 -4.86
N GLU A 72 18.20 -9.44 -4.15
CA GLU A 72 16.96 -10.07 -4.64
C GLU A 72 16.00 -9.07 -5.29
N ALA A 73 16.47 -7.86 -5.61
CA ALA A 73 15.65 -6.83 -6.22
C ALA A 73 15.10 -7.28 -7.58
N HIS A 74 13.83 -6.94 -7.81
CA HIS A 74 13.26 -7.05 -9.14
C HIS A 74 14.06 -6.17 -10.12
N PRO A 75 14.43 -6.66 -11.32
CA PRO A 75 15.31 -5.96 -12.25
C PRO A 75 14.76 -4.62 -12.74
N ASP A 76 13.44 -4.45 -12.67
CA ASP A 76 12.76 -3.20 -12.97
C ASP A 76 12.64 -2.28 -11.73
N THR A 77 13.57 -2.36 -10.79
CA THR A 77 13.68 -1.47 -9.63
C THR A 77 15.08 -0.89 -9.52
N ARG A 78 15.17 0.31 -8.96
CA ARG A 78 16.45 0.96 -8.63
C ARG A 78 16.41 1.43 -7.20
N ILE A 79 17.34 0.93 -6.39
CA ILE A 79 17.49 1.30 -4.99
C ILE A 79 18.65 2.29 -4.87
N THR A 80 18.52 3.28 -4.00
CA THR A 80 19.59 4.23 -3.66
C THR A 80 19.66 4.37 -2.14
N ASN A 81 20.86 4.35 -1.58
CA ASN A 81 21.11 4.43 -0.13
C ASN A 81 20.34 3.38 0.71
N GLY A 82 19.96 2.24 0.10
CA GLY A 82 19.18 1.16 0.73
C GLY A 82 17.71 1.47 1.04
N THR A 83 17.29 2.74 1.04
CA THR A 83 15.96 3.16 1.53
C THR A 83 15.11 3.81 0.45
N GLU A 84 15.74 4.40 -0.56
CA GLU A 84 15.05 5.04 -1.66
C GLU A 84 14.85 4.06 -2.78
N LEU A 85 13.62 3.98 -3.27
CA LEU A 85 13.22 2.99 -4.25
C LEU A 85 12.53 3.69 -5.42
N VAL A 86 12.97 3.38 -6.64
CA VAL A 86 12.29 3.78 -7.86
C VAL A 86 11.89 2.54 -8.62
N PHE A 87 10.59 2.37 -8.84
CA PHE A 87 10.05 1.33 -9.70
C PHE A 87 10.03 1.78 -11.15
N HIS A 88 10.36 0.84 -12.03
CA HIS A 88 10.24 0.98 -13.49
C HIS A 88 10.88 2.30 -13.96
N PRO A 89 12.21 2.50 -13.74
CA PRO A 89 12.85 3.80 -13.94
C PRO A 89 12.83 4.27 -15.40
N VAL A 90 12.67 3.34 -16.36
CA VAL A 90 12.59 3.64 -17.80
C VAL A 90 11.15 3.55 -18.29
N TYR A 91 10.58 2.34 -18.28
CA TYR A 91 9.19 2.03 -18.62
C TYR A 91 8.69 0.88 -17.76
N SER A 92 7.37 0.67 -17.73
CA SER A 92 6.73 -0.44 -17.01
C SER A 92 6.20 -1.48 -17.99
N GLN A 93 6.48 -2.74 -17.73
CA GLN A 93 6.04 -3.91 -18.52
C GLN A 93 5.27 -4.95 -17.69
N GLY A 94 5.03 -4.65 -16.41
CA GLY A 94 4.33 -5.52 -15.48
C GLY A 94 4.42 -5.00 -14.07
N THR A 95 4.43 -5.91 -13.10
CA THR A 95 4.47 -5.58 -11.68
C THR A 95 5.83 -5.93 -11.10
N ALA A 96 6.51 -4.93 -10.55
CA ALA A 96 7.73 -5.13 -9.80
C ALA A 96 7.39 -5.23 -8.31
N VAL A 97 7.99 -6.20 -7.63
CA VAL A 97 7.82 -6.45 -6.19
C VAL A 97 9.20 -6.43 -5.55
N ILE A 98 9.32 -5.82 -4.38
CA ILE A 98 10.55 -5.87 -3.59
C ILE A 98 10.21 -6.07 -2.11
N ARG A 99 11.13 -6.72 -1.41
CA ARG A 99 11.06 -6.97 0.03
C ARG A 99 12.23 -6.30 0.77
N GLY A 100 12.11 -6.19 2.09
CA GLY A 100 13.25 -5.82 2.94
C GLY A 100 14.26 -6.97 3.09
N THR A 101 15.49 -6.62 3.49
CA THR A 101 16.59 -7.58 3.67
C THR A 101 16.43 -8.51 4.89
N GLN A 102 15.64 -8.11 5.89
CA GLN A 102 15.44 -8.90 7.11
C GLN A 102 13.97 -9.23 7.31
N PRO A 103 13.64 -10.44 7.79
CA PRO A 103 12.29 -10.77 8.22
C PRO A 103 11.94 -10.01 9.50
N LEU A 104 10.65 -9.71 9.65
CA LEU A 104 10.08 -9.18 10.87
C LEU A 104 10.20 -10.23 11.98
N GLN A 105 10.85 -9.83 13.07
CA GLN A 105 11.07 -10.71 14.21
C GLN A 105 9.75 -11.01 14.93
N GLN A 106 9.53 -12.29 15.23
CA GLN A 106 8.38 -12.74 16.01
C GLN A 106 8.39 -12.16 17.42
N GLY A 107 7.21 -11.98 18.01
CA GLY A 107 7.08 -11.42 19.37
C GLY A 107 7.69 -10.02 19.49
N ARG A 108 7.52 -9.17 18.47
CA ARG A 108 7.90 -7.76 18.49
C ARG A 108 6.87 -6.90 17.78
N HIS A 109 6.93 -5.61 18.07
CA HIS A 109 6.25 -4.59 17.31
C HIS A 109 7.23 -4.01 16.29
N HIS A 110 6.82 -3.93 15.04
CA HIS A 110 7.59 -3.33 13.96
C HIS A 110 6.82 -2.13 13.42
N TYR A 111 7.54 -1.05 13.16
CA TYR A 111 6.97 0.14 12.54
C TYR A 111 7.97 0.76 11.58
N TRP A 112 7.51 1.06 10.37
CA TRP A 112 8.29 1.83 9.40
C TRP A 112 7.38 2.77 8.63
N GLU A 113 7.97 3.83 8.07
CA GLU A 113 7.27 4.82 7.27
C GLU A 113 7.80 4.80 5.83
N ILE A 114 6.89 4.88 4.86
CA ILE A 114 7.20 5.05 3.44
C ILE A 114 6.67 6.39 2.99
N LYS A 115 7.57 7.26 2.51
CA LYS A 115 7.19 8.55 1.95
C LYS A 115 7.07 8.43 0.44
N VAL A 116 5.90 8.78 -0.08
CA VAL A 116 5.62 8.76 -1.51
C VAL A 116 6.15 10.04 -2.14
N LEU A 117 7.07 9.93 -3.09
CA LEU A 117 7.77 11.07 -3.70
C LEU A 117 7.26 11.41 -5.10
N SER A 118 6.62 10.47 -5.80
CA SER A 118 6.01 10.69 -7.11
C SER A 118 4.48 10.68 -7.05
N THR A 119 3.84 11.25 -8.06
CA THR A 119 2.42 10.97 -8.31
C THR A 119 2.24 9.50 -8.64
N LEU A 120 1.27 8.85 -8.01
CA LEU A 120 0.98 7.44 -8.24
C LEU A 120 -0.11 7.27 -9.30
N ALA A 121 0.12 6.33 -10.22
CA ALA A 121 -0.75 5.98 -11.33
C ALA A 121 -0.62 4.49 -11.67
N GLY A 122 -1.33 4.01 -12.69
CA GLY A 122 -1.31 2.61 -13.09
C GLY A 122 -2.29 1.74 -12.31
N THR A 123 -2.25 0.44 -12.58
CA THR A 123 -3.19 -0.55 -12.02
C THR A 123 -3.15 -0.56 -10.51
N ASP A 124 -1.95 -0.68 -9.94
CA ASP A 124 -1.75 -0.60 -8.50
C ASP A 124 -0.32 -0.24 -8.07
N ILE A 125 -0.27 0.29 -6.84
CA ILE A 125 0.91 0.42 -5.99
C ILE A 125 0.44 0.02 -4.60
N MET A 126 1.09 -0.98 -4.01
CA MET A 126 0.67 -1.56 -2.75
C MET A 126 1.83 -1.63 -1.76
N LEU A 127 1.51 -1.37 -0.50
CA LEU A 127 2.44 -1.46 0.63
C LEU A 127 1.95 -2.54 1.57
N GLY A 128 2.84 -3.30 2.19
CA GLY A 128 2.42 -4.30 3.17
C GLY A 128 3.52 -5.26 3.57
N ILE A 129 3.14 -6.52 3.74
CA ILE A 129 4.04 -7.60 4.13
C ILE A 129 3.75 -8.86 3.31
N GLY A 130 4.72 -9.76 3.23
CA GLY A 130 4.54 -11.08 2.63
C GLY A 130 5.55 -12.09 3.15
N THR A 131 5.28 -13.38 2.93
CA THR A 131 6.17 -14.46 3.37
C THR A 131 7.35 -14.65 2.41
N ASP A 132 8.31 -15.48 2.81
CA ASP A 132 9.40 -15.95 1.94
C ASP A 132 8.95 -16.88 0.80
N LYS A 133 7.67 -17.24 0.73
CA LYS A 133 7.13 -18.11 -0.34
C LYS A 133 6.72 -17.34 -1.60
N ILE A 134 6.71 -16.01 -1.55
CA ILE A 134 6.32 -15.18 -2.69
C ILE A 134 7.43 -15.21 -3.75
N ASP A 135 7.06 -15.55 -4.98
CA ASP A 135 7.90 -15.34 -6.14
C ASP A 135 7.86 -13.86 -6.56
N LEU A 136 8.95 -13.14 -6.31
CA LEU A 136 9.08 -11.72 -6.60
C LEU A 136 9.07 -11.40 -8.11
N LEU A 137 9.32 -12.38 -8.98
CA LEU A 137 9.43 -12.22 -10.43
C LEU A 137 8.22 -12.74 -11.21
N ALA A 138 7.31 -13.47 -10.57
CA ALA A 138 6.14 -14.08 -11.21
C ALA A 138 5.26 -13.10 -12.02
N HIS A 139 5.26 -11.82 -11.65
CA HIS A 139 4.45 -10.77 -12.29
C HIS A 139 5.26 -9.75 -13.10
N ARG A 140 6.53 -10.04 -13.40
CA ARG A 140 7.42 -9.12 -14.14
C ARG A 140 6.82 -8.61 -15.46
N PHE A 141 6.11 -9.48 -16.17
CA PHE A 141 5.48 -9.17 -17.47
C PHE A 141 3.94 -9.14 -17.41
N LYS A 142 3.38 -8.96 -16.21
CA LYS A 142 1.93 -8.95 -15.97
C LYS A 142 1.55 -7.84 -15.00
N PHE A 143 0.61 -6.98 -15.41
CA PHE A 143 0.05 -5.95 -14.55
C PHE A 143 -0.96 -6.56 -13.57
N ALA A 144 -0.66 -6.53 -12.27
CA ALA A 144 -1.50 -7.12 -11.23
C ALA A 144 -1.33 -6.40 -9.88
N SER A 145 -2.35 -6.51 -9.03
CA SER A 145 -2.29 -6.14 -7.61
C SER A 145 -1.77 -7.34 -6.82
N VAL A 146 -0.43 -7.44 -6.70
CA VAL A 146 0.25 -8.67 -6.27
C VAL A 146 0.15 -8.92 -4.76
N LEU A 147 0.33 -7.90 -3.92
CA LEU A 147 0.28 -8.09 -2.47
C LEU A 147 -1.15 -8.41 -2.03
N GLY A 148 -1.35 -9.63 -1.53
CA GLY A 148 -2.66 -10.18 -1.17
C GLY A 148 -3.40 -10.87 -2.29
N GLN A 149 -2.76 -11.12 -3.44
CA GLN A 149 -3.33 -11.94 -4.51
C GLN A 149 -3.58 -13.38 -4.04
N ASP A 150 -2.72 -13.88 -3.16
CA ASP A 150 -2.84 -15.17 -2.48
C ASP A 150 -2.82 -15.00 -0.95
N ASP A 151 -2.69 -16.11 -0.23
CA ASP A 151 -2.61 -16.15 1.23
C ASP A 151 -1.20 -15.89 1.78
N GLN A 152 -0.21 -15.60 0.92
CA GLN A 152 1.18 -15.37 1.32
C GLN A 152 1.52 -13.89 1.54
N SER A 153 0.62 -12.96 1.20
CA SER A 153 0.82 -11.52 1.41
C SER A 153 -0.42 -10.77 1.87
N TRP A 154 -0.20 -9.58 2.42
CA TRP A 154 -1.22 -8.64 2.89
C TRP A 154 -0.85 -7.25 2.40
N GLY A 155 -1.69 -6.64 1.56
CA GLY A 155 -1.36 -5.38 0.87
C GLY A 155 -2.41 -4.28 0.97
N TYR A 156 -1.97 -3.05 1.21
CA TYR A 156 -2.76 -1.83 1.16
C TYR A 156 -2.44 -1.03 -0.11
N SER A 157 -3.42 -0.90 -0.98
CA SER A 157 -3.37 -0.19 -2.26
C SER A 157 -3.46 1.32 -2.07
N TYR A 158 -2.74 2.09 -2.90
CA TYR A 158 -2.88 3.54 -3.02
C TYR A 158 -4.32 4.00 -3.33
N ARG A 159 -5.16 3.08 -3.81
CA ARG A 159 -6.59 3.26 -4.09
C ARG A 159 -7.48 3.22 -2.85
N GLY A 160 -6.93 2.99 -1.65
CA GLY A 160 -7.69 2.93 -0.39
C GLY A 160 -8.27 1.55 -0.07
N LEU A 161 -7.75 0.51 -0.72
CA LEU A 161 -8.24 -0.88 -0.60
C LEU A 161 -7.19 -1.76 0.06
N THR A 162 -7.62 -2.69 0.91
CA THR A 162 -6.79 -3.81 1.38
C THR A 162 -7.08 -5.05 0.57
N GLN A 163 -6.06 -5.87 0.35
CA GLN A 163 -6.15 -7.15 -0.35
C GLN A 163 -5.46 -8.27 0.45
N HIS A 164 -6.10 -9.44 0.50
CA HIS A 164 -5.51 -10.70 1.00
C HIS A 164 -6.34 -11.88 0.51
N ASN A 165 -5.70 -12.98 0.12
CA ASN A 165 -6.36 -14.17 -0.43
C ASN A 165 -7.32 -13.83 -1.59
N GLY A 166 -6.90 -12.93 -2.48
CA GLY A 166 -7.69 -12.45 -3.62
C GLY A 166 -8.88 -11.56 -3.26
N GLN A 167 -9.15 -11.31 -1.98
CA GLN A 167 -10.30 -10.51 -1.54
C GLN A 167 -9.93 -9.05 -1.36
N LEU A 168 -10.62 -8.17 -2.08
CA LEU A 168 -10.50 -6.71 -1.94
C LEU A 168 -11.54 -6.18 -0.95
N ARG A 169 -11.13 -5.24 -0.08
CA ARG A 169 -12.00 -4.56 0.88
C ARG A 169 -11.69 -3.07 0.96
N TYR A 170 -12.72 -2.24 1.11
CA TYR A 170 -12.53 -0.84 1.48
C TYR A 170 -11.94 -0.75 2.88
N TYR A 171 -10.94 0.11 3.06
CA TYR A 171 -10.21 0.20 4.31
C TYR A 171 -9.84 1.63 4.68
N GLY A 172 -8.91 2.23 3.93
CA GLY A 172 -8.32 3.51 4.28
C GLY A 172 -8.49 4.55 3.19
N LYS A 173 -7.99 5.76 3.44
CA LYS A 173 -8.01 6.83 2.43
C LYS A 173 -7.10 6.52 1.24
N LYS A 174 -7.36 7.16 0.11
CA LYS A 174 -6.41 7.17 -1.02
C LYS A 174 -5.18 7.99 -0.66
N PHE A 175 -4.03 7.60 -1.21
CA PHE A 175 -2.77 8.34 -1.04
C PHE A 175 -2.01 8.48 -2.37
N SER A 176 -1.11 9.46 -2.41
CA SER A 176 -0.27 9.78 -3.57
C SER A 176 0.95 10.59 -3.11
N GLN A 177 1.62 11.29 -4.03
CA GLN A 177 2.79 12.14 -3.77
C GLN A 177 2.68 12.98 -2.49
N GLY A 178 3.73 13.03 -1.70
CA GLY A 178 3.83 13.83 -0.47
C GLY A 178 3.06 13.29 0.72
N ARG A 179 2.58 12.03 0.68
CA ARG A 179 2.00 11.34 1.84
C ARG A 179 3.06 10.45 2.48
N ILE A 180 2.99 10.32 3.81
CA ILE A 180 3.78 9.36 4.58
C ILE A 180 2.84 8.23 5.00
N ILE A 181 3.15 7.00 4.60
CA ILE A 181 2.40 5.81 4.97
C ILE A 181 3.18 5.06 6.04
N GLY A 182 2.65 5.01 7.24
CA GLY A 182 3.20 4.18 8.31
C GLY A 182 2.62 2.78 8.24
N ILE A 183 3.45 1.77 8.45
CA ILE A 183 3.05 0.37 8.48
C ILE A 183 3.44 -0.17 9.85
N TYR A 184 2.44 -0.60 10.61
CA TYR A 184 2.60 -1.17 11.94
C TYR A 184 2.25 -2.64 11.94
N VAL A 185 3.18 -3.47 12.41
CA VAL A 185 2.99 -4.91 12.55
C VAL A 185 3.22 -5.31 14.00
N ASP A 186 2.19 -5.84 14.63
CA ASP A 186 2.25 -6.46 15.95
C ASP A 186 2.39 -7.97 15.75
N MET A 187 3.62 -8.50 15.85
CA MET A 187 3.91 -9.93 15.72
C MET A 187 3.60 -10.73 16.99
N PHE A 188 3.19 -10.09 18.09
CA PHE A 188 2.63 -10.81 19.24
C PHE A 188 1.18 -11.21 18.98
N ARG A 189 0.37 -10.26 18.49
CA ARG A 189 -1.06 -10.46 18.25
C ARG A 189 -1.37 -10.87 16.81
N GLY A 190 -0.40 -10.77 15.92
CA GLY A 190 -0.57 -11.04 14.49
C GLY A 190 -1.52 -10.03 13.86
N VAL A 191 -1.21 -8.74 14.00
CA VAL A 191 -2.04 -7.64 13.52
C VAL A 191 -1.22 -6.71 12.63
N LEU A 192 -1.82 -6.27 11.53
CA LEU A 192 -1.26 -5.27 10.63
C LEU A 192 -2.22 -4.08 10.52
N GLU A 193 -1.66 -2.88 10.66
CA GLU A 193 -2.38 -1.62 10.62
C GLU A 193 -1.57 -0.57 9.84
N PHE A 194 -2.27 0.29 9.11
CA PHE A 194 -1.65 1.35 8.33
C PHE A 194 -2.01 2.72 8.89
N TYR A 195 -1.08 3.65 8.70
CA TYR A 195 -1.18 5.03 9.12
C TYR A 195 -0.99 5.92 7.91
N LEU A 196 -1.78 6.98 7.81
CA LEU A 196 -1.63 7.99 6.76
C LEU A 196 -1.30 9.32 7.41
N ASN A 197 -0.12 9.85 7.10
CA ASN A 197 0.45 11.02 7.77
C ASN A 197 0.38 10.87 9.30
N ARG A 198 0.84 9.71 9.80
CA ARG A 198 0.86 9.33 11.23
C ARG A 198 -0.51 9.25 11.91
N ARG A 199 -1.60 9.24 11.13
CA ARG A 199 -2.96 8.98 11.64
C ARG A 199 -3.39 7.56 11.29
N SER A 200 -3.75 6.79 12.30
CA SER A 200 -4.28 5.43 12.14
C SER A 200 -5.43 5.41 11.12
N GLN A 201 -5.43 4.38 10.26
CA GLN A 201 -6.56 4.03 9.40
C GLN A 201 -7.37 2.85 9.97
N GLY A 202 -7.11 2.44 11.22
CA GLY A 202 -7.71 1.27 11.87
C GLY A 202 -7.00 -0.05 11.53
N ARG A 203 -7.32 -1.14 12.22
CA ARG A 203 -6.71 -2.46 11.92
C ARG A 203 -7.12 -2.97 10.54
N ALA A 204 -6.14 -3.27 9.69
CA ALA A 204 -6.38 -3.80 8.34
C ALA A 204 -6.53 -5.33 8.36
N TYR A 205 -5.65 -5.99 9.10
CA TYR A 205 -5.57 -7.45 9.15
C TYR A 205 -5.37 -7.95 10.57
N ALA A 206 -5.84 -9.18 10.79
CA ALA A 206 -5.64 -9.96 11.99
C ALA A 206 -5.25 -11.38 11.59
N ASN A 207 -4.77 -12.17 12.56
CA ASN A 207 -4.34 -13.56 12.37
C ASN A 207 -3.19 -13.71 11.38
N LEU A 208 -2.24 -12.76 11.38
CA LEU A 208 -0.99 -12.93 10.65
C LEU A 208 -0.24 -14.19 11.13
N PRO A 209 0.60 -14.82 10.29
CA PRO A 209 1.45 -15.94 10.69
C PRO A 209 2.37 -15.54 11.85
N ARG A 210 2.30 -16.33 12.93
CA ARG A 210 3.17 -16.18 14.12
C ARG A 210 4.07 -17.38 14.37
N ASP A 211 4.05 -18.36 13.47
CA ASP A 211 4.97 -19.48 13.50
C ASP A 211 6.38 -18.98 13.19
N ALA A 212 7.36 -19.33 14.02
CA ALA A 212 8.75 -18.96 13.83
C ALA A 212 9.37 -19.54 12.55
N ALA A 213 8.81 -20.62 12.00
CA ALA A 213 9.22 -21.19 10.72
C ALA A 213 8.81 -20.33 9.52
N VAL A 214 7.80 -19.46 9.67
CA VAL A 214 7.33 -18.57 8.60
C VAL A 214 8.02 -17.22 8.73
N ARG A 215 8.86 -16.90 7.74
CA ARG A 215 9.53 -15.61 7.67
C ARG A 215 8.65 -14.62 6.94
N VAL A 216 8.32 -13.52 7.59
CA VAL A 216 7.48 -12.45 7.05
C VAL A 216 8.34 -11.22 6.82
N TYR A 217 8.23 -10.60 5.65
CA TYR A 217 9.05 -9.47 5.23
C TYR A 217 8.18 -8.25 4.94
N PRO A 218 8.70 -7.03 5.18
CA PRO A 218 8.11 -5.82 4.63
C PRO A 218 8.20 -5.86 3.10
N MET A 219 7.14 -5.46 2.41
CA MET A 219 7.05 -5.53 0.95
C MET A 219 6.35 -4.31 0.34
N VAL A 220 6.74 -3.99 -0.87
CA VAL A 220 6.08 -3.00 -1.72
C VAL A 220 6.08 -3.48 -3.16
N CYS A 221 5.00 -3.23 -3.89
CA CYS A 221 4.92 -3.50 -5.31
C CYS A 221 4.38 -2.32 -6.10
N SER A 222 4.77 -2.22 -7.37
CA SER A 222 4.30 -1.18 -8.28
C SER A 222 4.16 -1.70 -9.70
N THR A 223 3.04 -1.29 -10.33
CA THR A 223 2.81 -1.41 -11.77
C THR A 223 3.21 -0.16 -12.54
N SER A 224 3.58 0.91 -11.84
CA SER A 224 3.71 2.26 -12.38
C SER A 224 5.13 2.61 -12.77
N ALA A 225 5.31 3.12 -13.98
CA ALA A 225 6.58 3.69 -14.43
C ALA A 225 6.99 4.89 -13.58
N LYS A 226 8.29 4.97 -13.23
CA LYS A 226 8.89 6.10 -12.52
C LYS A 226 8.17 6.45 -11.22
N SER A 227 7.70 5.44 -10.49
CA SER A 227 7.11 5.63 -9.17
C SER A 227 8.17 5.53 -8.08
N SER A 228 8.15 6.46 -7.13
CA SER A 228 9.15 6.64 -6.08
C SER A 228 8.53 7.07 -4.77
#